data_AF-J2PJ68-F1
#
_entry.id   AF-J2PJ68-F1
#
_cell.length_a   1.000
_cell.length_b   1.000
_cell.length_c   1.000
_cell.angle_alpha   90.00
_cell.angle_beta   90.00
_cell.angle_gamma   90.00
#
_symmetry.space_group_name_H-M   'P 1'
#
loop_
_entity.id
_entity.type
_entity.pdbx_description
1 polymer ?
#
loop_
_entity_poly.entity_id
_entity_poly.type
_entity_poly.pdbx_seq_one_letter_code
_entity_poly.pdbx_strand_id
1 'polypeptide(L)'
;MIVLRLAAGGRVAVRPEDVVAAQSSPWGAVVLLASDSSTFEVEHSADQMAKLIPSLWLHGDGTVINPDRIASIWEQDGDLHYRLEGGLQMTQRGVDLHQFMDAIETARRQRAAQDAPADPDPSSGAGEPTGSV
;
A
#
# COMPACT_ATOMS: atom_id res chain seq x y z
N MET A 1 -5.73 10.95 6.34
CA MET A 1 -4.41 11.51 6.70
C MET A 1 -3.84 10.71 7.84
N ILE A 2 -2.57 10.34 7.77
CA ILE A 2 -1.84 9.61 8.82
C ILE A 2 -0.70 10.49 9.36
N VAL A 3 -0.31 10.26 10.61
CA VAL A 3 0.79 10.98 11.25
C VAL A 3 1.94 10.01 11.47
N LEU A 4 3.08 10.29 10.85
CA LEU A 4 4.30 9.49 10.95
C LEU A 4 5.32 10.21 11.82
N ARG A 5 6.12 9.44 12.55
CA ARG A 5 7.21 9.96 13.38
C ARG A 5 8.51 9.90 12.59
N LEU A 6 9.20 11.04 12.51
CA LEU A 6 10.45 11.18 11.77
C LEU A 6 11.61 10.60 12.58
N ALA A 7 12.57 9.95 11.92
CA ALA A 7 13.76 9.41 12.57
C ALA A 7 14.65 10.50 13.19
N ALA A 8 14.70 11.68 12.57
CA ALA A 8 15.39 12.86 13.11
C ALA A 8 14.63 13.55 14.28
N GLY A 9 13.49 13.00 14.69
CA GLY A 9 12.58 13.61 15.65
C GLY A 9 11.53 14.50 15.00
N GLY A 10 10.37 14.62 15.65
CA GLY A 10 9.21 15.35 15.13
C GLY A 10 8.17 14.45 14.45
N ARG A 11 7.19 15.07 13.81
CA ARG A 11 6.05 14.38 13.17
C ARG A 11 5.74 15.01 11.82
N VAL A 12 5.33 14.19 10.87
CA VAL A 12 4.84 14.61 9.57
C VAL A 12 3.45 14.04 9.34
N ALA A 13 2.54 14.88 8.84
CA ALA A 13 1.21 14.45 8.44
C ALA A 13 1.22 14.20 6.94
N VAL A 14 0.86 13.00 6.52
CA VAL A 14 0.84 12.62 5.10
C VAL A 14 -0.50 12.02 4.72
N ARG A 15 -0.88 12.22 3.46
CA ARG A 15 -2.02 11.54 2.87
C ARG A 15 -1.57 10.16 2.40
N PRO A 16 -2.26 9.07 2.80
CA PRO A 16 -1.92 7.72 2.36
C PRO A 16 -1.80 7.60 0.84
N GLU A 17 -2.67 8.29 0.10
CA GLU A 17 -2.67 8.33 -1.36
C GLU A 17 -1.43 9.01 -1.96
N ASP A 18 -0.77 9.90 -1.22
CA ASP A 18 0.44 10.59 -1.66
C ASP A 18 1.70 9.74 -1.46
N VAL A 19 1.63 8.65 -0.69
CA VAL A 19 2.78 7.77 -0.48
C VAL A 19 2.97 6.84 -1.69
N VAL A 20 4.15 6.93 -2.30
CA VAL A 20 4.54 6.15 -3.48
C VAL A 20 5.23 4.87 -3.09
N ALA A 21 6.19 4.97 -2.17
CA ALA A 21 6.98 3.84 -1.74
C ALA A 21 7.55 4.11 -0.35
N ALA A 22 7.90 3.03 0.35
CA ALA A 22 8.76 3.10 1.51
C ALA A 22 9.82 1.99 1.43
N GLN A 23 11.08 2.35 1.66
CA GLN A 23 12.20 1.42 1.64
C GLN A 23 12.79 1.33 3.05
N SER A 24 13.02 0.12 3.54
CA SER A 24 13.67 -0.12 4.82
C SER A 24 15.02 0.59 4.89
N SER A 25 15.27 1.20 6.05
CA SER A 25 16.52 1.86 6.39
C SER A 25 17.02 1.40 7.76
N PRO A 26 18.25 1.72 8.17
CA PRO A 26 18.77 1.37 9.50
C PRO A 26 17.94 1.93 10.67
N TRP A 27 17.18 3.02 10.43
CA TRP A 27 16.42 3.72 11.45
C TRP A 27 14.90 3.54 11.32
N GLY A 28 14.44 2.80 10.30
CA GLY A 28 13.03 2.54 10.04
C GLY A 28 12.77 2.38 8.54
N ALA A 29 12.22 3.41 7.91
CA ALA A 29 12.00 3.45 6.47
C ALA A 29 12.15 4.86 5.88
N VAL A 30 12.69 4.94 4.67
CA VAL A 30 12.65 6.13 3.83
C VAL A 30 11.36 6.09 3.00
N VAL A 31 10.51 7.07 3.19
CA VAL A 31 9.22 7.22 2.51
C VAL A 31 9.36 8.22 1.36
N LEU A 32 8.82 7.87 0.20
CA LEU A 32 8.75 8.72 -0.99
C LEU A 32 7.31 9.20 -1.22
N LEU A 33 7.13 10.49 -1.48
CA LEU A 33 5.84 11.09 -1.82
C LEU A 33 5.69 11.41 -3.31
N ALA A 34 4.47 11.24 -3.82
CA ALA A 34 4.07 11.56 -5.19
C ALA A 34 3.96 13.07 -5.42
N SER A 35 3.46 13.80 -4.42
CA SER A 35 3.05 15.21 -4.54
C SER A 35 4.18 16.14 -4.95
N ASP A 36 5.40 15.85 -4.49
CA ASP A 36 6.55 16.72 -4.63
C ASP A 36 7.88 15.95 -4.76
N SER A 37 7.83 14.62 -4.93
CA SER A 37 9.02 13.74 -4.97
C SER A 37 9.90 13.85 -3.73
N SER A 38 9.37 14.36 -2.61
CA SER A 38 10.09 14.46 -1.36
C SER A 38 10.30 13.10 -0.73
N THR A 39 11.46 12.94 -0.10
CA THR A 39 11.80 11.78 0.71
C THR A 39 12.02 12.20 2.16
N PHE A 40 11.47 11.43 3.10
CA PHE A 40 11.78 11.60 4.51
C PHE A 40 11.89 10.26 5.20
N GLU A 41 12.69 10.23 6.26
CA GLU A 41 12.92 9.02 7.03
C GLU A 41 12.02 8.98 8.27
N VAL A 42 11.33 7.86 8.45
CA VAL A 42 10.43 7.60 9.56
C VAL A 42 10.93 6.45 10.42
N GLU A 43 10.54 6.45 11.68
CA GLU A 43 10.84 5.36 12.63
C GLU A 43 10.08 4.05 12.29
N HIS A 44 9.08 4.11 11.43
CA HIS A 44 8.27 2.96 11.04
C HIS A 44 9.02 2.10 10.02
N SER A 45 8.98 0.78 10.17
CA SER A 45 9.53 -0.13 9.15
C SER A 45 8.67 -0.17 7.89
N ALA A 46 9.22 -0.65 6.77
CA ALA A 46 8.46 -0.81 5.53
C ALA A 46 7.22 -1.72 5.71
N ASP A 47 7.33 -2.78 6.51
CA ASP A 47 6.20 -3.66 6.85
C ASP A 47 5.12 -2.93 7.67
N GLN A 48 5.52 -2.09 8.62
CA GLN A 48 4.57 -1.23 9.35
C GLN A 48 3.91 -0.23 8.42
N MET A 49 4.63 0.34 7.44
CA MET A 49 4.05 1.22 6.44
C MET A 49 2.98 0.52 5.60
N ALA A 50 3.20 -0.74 5.19
CA ALA A 50 2.19 -1.53 4.47
C ALA A 50 0.94 -1.83 5.31
N LYS A 51 1.09 -1.98 6.63
CA LYS A 51 -0.06 -2.15 7.54
C LYS A 51 -0.83 -0.85 7.77
N LEU A 52 -0.14 0.29 7.80
CA LEU A 52 -0.74 1.61 8.01
C LEU A 52 -1.41 2.16 6.74
N ILE A 53 -0.88 1.81 5.57
CA ILE A 53 -1.36 2.26 4.28
C ILE A 53 -1.70 1.02 3.45
N PRO A 54 -2.99 0.61 3.42
CA PRO A 54 -3.42 -0.61 2.73
C PRO A 54 -3.18 -0.60 1.21
N SER A 55 -2.92 0.55 0.61
CA SER A 55 -2.53 0.65 -0.80
C SER A 55 -1.06 0.31 -1.05
N LEU A 56 -0.24 0.19 -0.01
CA LEU A 56 1.15 -0.23 -0.14
C LEU A 56 1.25 -1.75 -0.14
N TRP A 57 2.05 -2.24 -1.06
CA TRP A 57 2.27 -3.66 -1.30
C TRP A 57 3.74 -4.00 -1.08
N LEU A 58 3.99 -5.13 -0.40
CA LEU A 58 5.33 -5.66 -0.19
C LEU A 58 5.88 -6.16 -1.54
N HIS A 59 6.79 -5.39 -2.12
CA HIS A 59 7.46 -5.75 -3.37
C HIS A 59 8.56 -6.80 -3.13
N GLY A 60 9.26 -6.72 -2.00
CA GLY A 60 10.43 -7.53 -1.67
C GLY A 60 11.62 -6.67 -1.26
N ASP A 61 12.67 -7.29 -0.72
CA ASP A 61 13.94 -6.62 -0.33
C ASP A 61 13.76 -5.43 0.62
N GLY A 62 12.76 -5.50 1.50
CA GLY A 62 12.44 -4.42 2.44
C GLY A 62 11.82 -3.19 1.77
N THR A 63 11.30 -3.30 0.55
CA THR A 63 10.60 -2.22 -0.14
C THR A 63 9.11 -2.52 -0.24
N VAL A 64 8.31 -1.51 0.07
CA VAL A 64 6.87 -1.48 -0.18
C VAL A 64 6.55 -0.38 -1.19
N ILE A 65 5.67 -0.66 -2.14
CA ILE A 65 5.31 0.27 -3.22
C ILE A 65 3.80 0.43 -3.30
N ASN A 66 3.36 1.58 -3.80
CA ASN A 66 1.98 1.81 -4.19
C ASN A 66 1.82 1.46 -5.68
N PRO A 67 1.16 0.35 -6.03
CA PRO A 67 1.02 -0.06 -7.42
C PRO A 67 0.10 0.90 -8.22
N ASP A 68 -0.76 1.67 -7.53
CA ASP A 68 -1.57 2.72 -8.17
C ASP A 68 -0.73 3.92 -8.63
N ARG A 69 0.53 4.00 -8.18
CA ARG A 69 1.49 5.06 -8.51
C ARG A 69 2.56 4.58 -9.49
N ILE A 70 2.34 3.49 -10.20
CA ILE A 70 3.24 3.05 -11.28
C ILE A 70 2.95 3.88 -12.53
N ALA A 71 3.92 4.67 -12.98
CA ALA A 71 3.81 5.55 -14.14
C ALA A 71 4.09 4.81 -15.46
N SER A 72 5.02 3.85 -15.46
CA SER A 72 5.36 3.06 -16.65
C SER A 72 5.96 1.73 -16.26
N ILE A 73 5.66 0.68 -17.04
CA ILE A 73 6.19 -0.68 -16.88
C ILE A 73 6.72 -1.12 -18.25
N TRP A 74 7.87 -1.79 -18.28
CA TRP A 74 8.46 -2.36 -19.48
C TRP A 74 9.31 -3.58 -19.13
N GLU A 75 9.51 -4.46 -20.11
CA GLU A 75 10.41 -5.60 -19.98
C GLU A 75 11.72 -5.28 -20.70
N GLN A 76 12.84 -5.64 -20.08
CA GLN A 76 14.17 -5.49 -20.65
C GLN A 76 15.06 -6.63 -20.16
N ASP A 77 15.76 -7.30 -21.08
CA ASP A 77 16.69 -8.39 -20.77
C ASP A 77 16.08 -9.56 -19.95
N GLY A 78 14.76 -9.75 -20.02
CA GLY A 78 14.03 -10.77 -19.25
C GLY A 78 13.71 -10.36 -17.80
N ASP A 79 14.03 -9.13 -17.43
CA ASP A 79 13.65 -8.51 -16.18
C ASP A 79 12.50 -7.51 -16.40
N LEU A 80 11.62 -7.41 -15.42
CA LEU A 80 10.56 -6.43 -15.42
C LEU A 80 11.07 -5.15 -14.78
N HIS A 81 10.96 -4.04 -15.50
CA HIS A 81 11.29 -2.73 -15.00
C HIS A 81 10.03 -1.88 -14.88
N TYR A 82 9.95 -1.10 -13.82
CA TYR A 82 8.87 -0.15 -13.68
C TYR A 82 9.34 1.10 -12.97
N ARG A 83 8.67 2.21 -13.30
CA ARG A 83 8.93 3.52 -12.73
C ARG A 83 7.68 3.98 -11.99
N LEU A 84 7.89 4.41 -10.75
CA LEU A 84 6.85 5.02 -9.94
C LEU A 84 6.79 6.53 -10.20
N GLU A 85 5.63 7.12 -9.92
CA GLU A 85 5.49 8.57 -9.79
C GLU A 85 6.52 9.10 -8.78
N GLY A 86 7.19 10.22 -9.08
CA GLY A 86 8.36 10.67 -8.30
C GLY A 86 9.71 10.10 -8.76
N GLY A 87 9.73 9.28 -9.80
CA GLY A 87 10.96 8.93 -10.55
C GLY A 87 11.73 7.72 -10.02
N LEU A 88 11.25 7.06 -8.96
CA LEU A 88 11.87 5.84 -8.45
C LEU A 88 11.71 4.72 -9.48
N GLN A 89 12.84 4.17 -9.94
CA GLN A 89 12.88 3.04 -10.85
C GLN A 89 13.21 1.77 -10.09
N MET A 90 12.47 0.71 -10.38
CA MET A 90 12.59 -0.60 -9.76
C MET A 90 12.76 -1.66 -10.85
N THR A 91 13.36 -2.79 -10.46
CA THR A 91 13.56 -3.95 -11.33
C THR A 91 13.19 -5.20 -10.56
N GLN A 92 12.41 -6.07 -11.18
CA GLN A 92 12.00 -7.35 -10.63
C GLN A 92 12.44 -8.46 -11.57
N ARG A 93 13.25 -9.38 -11.03
CA ARG A 93 13.86 -10.46 -11.81
C ARG A 93 12.97 -11.70 -11.84
N GLY A 94 12.88 -12.33 -13.00
CA GLY A 94 12.17 -13.60 -13.15
C GLY A 94 10.66 -13.53 -12.93
N VAL A 95 10.09 -12.33 -13.05
CA VAL A 95 8.64 -12.08 -13.05
C VAL A 95 8.27 -11.55 -14.43
N ASP A 96 7.35 -12.23 -15.10
CA ASP A 96 6.78 -11.80 -16.37
C ASP A 96 5.75 -10.67 -16.15
N LEU A 97 5.65 -9.74 -17.10
CA LEU A 97 4.72 -8.61 -17.05
C LEU A 97 3.28 -9.03 -16.73
N HIS A 98 2.78 -10.12 -17.30
CA HIS A 98 1.42 -10.58 -17.08
C HIS A 98 1.19 -11.02 -15.63
N GLN A 99 2.15 -11.77 -15.06
CA GLN A 99 2.11 -12.18 -13.66
C GLN A 99 2.14 -10.97 -12.72
N PHE A 100 2.96 -9.97 -13.04
CA PHE A 100 3.03 -8.75 -12.25
C PHE A 100 1.72 -7.94 -12.30
N MET A 101 1.13 -7.80 -13.49
CA MET A 101 -0.15 -7.11 -13.68
C MET A 101 -1.31 -7.82 -12.97
N ASP A 102 -1.35 -9.16 -13.01
CA ASP A 102 -2.34 -9.97 -12.29
C ASP A 102 -2.21 -9.81 -10.76
N ALA A 103 -0.97 -9.78 -10.27
CA ALA A 103 -0.68 -9.54 -8.86
C ALA A 103 -1.20 -8.16 -8.42
N ILE A 104 -0.94 -7.10 -9.20
CA ILE A 104 -1.47 -5.75 -8.95
C ILE A 104 -3.00 -5.75 -8.95
N GLU A 105 -3.63 -6.39 -9.92
CA GLU A 105 -5.10 -6.44 -10.01
C GLU A 105 -5.70 -7.18 -8.80
N THR A 106 -5.09 -8.28 -8.39
CA THR A 106 -5.48 -9.03 -7.19
C THR A 106 -5.35 -8.17 -5.93
N ALA A 107 -4.26 -7.41 -5.80
CA ALA A 107 -4.06 -6.46 -4.70
C ALA A 107 -5.20 -5.41 -4.63
N ARG A 108 -5.53 -4.83 -5.79
CA ARG A 108 -6.61 -3.84 -5.92
C ARG A 108 -7.97 -4.41 -5.53
N ARG A 109 -8.28 -5.63 -5.98
CA ARG A 109 -9.53 -6.31 -5.62
C ARG A 109 -9.62 -6.60 -4.13
N GLN A 110 -8.54 -7.09 -3.53
CA GLN A 110 -8.49 -7.33 -2.09
C GLN A 110 -8.72 -6.05 -1.29
N ARG A 111 -8.11 -4.94 -1.71
CA ARG A 111 -8.36 -3.62 -1.11
C ARG A 111 -9.82 -3.19 -1.26
N ALA A 112 -10.39 -3.32 -2.45
CA ALA A 112 -11.79 -2.98 -2.70
C ALA A 112 -12.75 -3.82 -1.82
N ALA A 113 -12.41 -5.08 -1.57
CA ALA A 113 -13.18 -5.95 -0.67
C ALA A 113 -13.04 -5.57 0.82
N GLN A 114 -11.92 -4.97 1.23
CA GLN A 114 -11.73 -4.46 2.60
C GLN A 114 -12.41 -3.11 2.83
N ASP A 115 -12.51 -2.30 1.78
CA ASP A 115 -13.17 -0.99 1.81
C ASP A 115 -14.70 -1.11 1.62
N ALA A 116 -15.17 -2.22 1.06
CA ALA A 116 -16.58 -2.53 1.04
C ALA A 116 -17.12 -2.52 2.49
N PRO A 117 -18.16 -1.72 2.80
CA PRO A 117 -18.76 -1.77 4.11
C PRO A 117 -19.14 -3.23 4.38
N ALA A 118 -18.70 -3.76 5.53
CA ALA A 118 -19.23 -5.02 6.01
C ALA A 118 -20.75 -4.89 5.93
N ASP A 119 -21.37 -5.69 5.06
CA ASP A 119 -22.81 -5.74 4.89
C ASP A 119 -23.40 -5.79 6.31
N PRO A 120 -24.21 -4.81 6.73
CA PRO A 120 -24.77 -4.83 8.06
C PRO A 120 -25.64 -6.08 8.13
N ASP A 121 -25.14 -7.08 8.85
CA ASP A 121 -25.84 -8.30 9.21
C ASP A 121 -27.31 -7.96 9.51
N PRO A 122 -28.29 -8.47 8.75
CA PRO A 122 -29.70 -8.25 9.05
C PRO A 122 -30.09 -9.11 10.25
N SER A 123 -29.50 -8.86 11.42
CA SER A 123 -30.05 -9.32 12.68
C SER A 123 -31.22 -8.41 13.05
N SER A 124 -32.37 -8.65 12.43
CA SER A 124 -33.65 -8.05 12.81
C SER A 124 -34.57 -9.13 13.37
N GLY A 125 -34.52 -9.29 14.69
CA GLY A 125 -35.70 -9.61 15.51
C GLY A 125 -35.98 -11.09 15.76
N ALA A 126 -35.42 -11.58 16.88
CA ALA A 126 -36.13 -12.54 17.71
C ALA A 126 -37.44 -11.90 18.19
N GLY A 127 -38.54 -12.20 17.50
CA GLY A 127 -39.90 -11.98 17.98
C GLY A 127 -40.45 -13.29 18.51
N GLU A 128 -40.24 -13.55 19.80
CA GLU A 128 -41.00 -14.58 20.52
C GLU A 128 -42.50 -14.24 20.42
N PRO A 129 -43.38 -15.15 19.96
CA PRO A 129 -44.79 -15.02 20.28
C PRO A 129 -44.97 -15.45 21.74
N THR A 130 -44.92 -14.47 22.65
CA THR A 130 -45.54 -14.64 23.97
C THR A 130 -47.03 -14.91 23.77
N GLY A 131 -47.52 -15.93 24.47
CA GLY A 131 -48.84 -16.52 24.24
C GLY A 131 -50.06 -15.65 24.52
N SER A 132 -51.20 -16.31 24.27
CA SER A 132 -52.56 -16.03 24.74
C SER A 132 -53.45 -15.11 23.88
N VAL A 133 -54.29 -15.71 23.03
CA VAL A 133 -55.72 -16.00 23.32
C VAL A 133 -56.25 -17.05 22.34
#